data_AF-A0A5B7WTS2-F1
#
_entry.id   AF-A0A5B7WTS2-F1
#
_cell.length_a   1.000
_cell.length_b   1.000
_cell.length_c   1.000
_cell.angle_alpha   90.00
_cell.angle_beta   90.00
_cell.angle_gamma   90.00
#
_symmetry.space_group_name_H-M   'P 1'
#
loop_
_entity.id
_entity.type
_entity.pdbx_description
1 polymer ?
#
loop_
_entity_poly.entity_id
_entity_poly.type
_entity_poly.pdbx_seq_one_letter_code
_entity_poly.pdbx_strand_id
1 'polypeptide(L)'
;MGGGPAGISWENIYVRLSDFWRNMEHEFGPRYSRVLAGSLALTELGSLNASQALERGIDPKTVWEAVCRIQEVPTDRWLGPDIEIKE
;
A
#
# COMPACT_ATOMS: atom_id res chain seq x y z
N MET A 1 11.44 17.61 8.15
CA MET A 1 10.38 16.72 8.66
C MET A 1 10.40 15.48 7.78
N GLY A 2 11.00 14.39 8.28
CA GLY A 2 11.42 13.23 7.47
C GLY A 2 12.76 12.73 7.98
N GLY A 3 12.79 12.29 9.25
CA GLY A 3 13.98 11.72 9.88
C GLY A 3 13.78 10.22 10.05
N GLY A 4 14.15 9.45 9.03
CA GLY A 4 14.39 8.02 9.18
C GLY A 4 15.77 7.75 9.80
N PRO A 5 15.99 6.62 10.48
CA PRO A 5 17.29 6.26 11.03
C PRO A 5 18.34 6.16 9.90
N ALA A 6 19.55 6.66 10.20
CA ALA A 6 20.63 6.84 9.25
C ALA A 6 20.94 5.56 8.44
N GLY A 7 20.88 5.67 7.12
CA GLY A 7 21.44 4.68 6.18
C GLY A 7 20.47 4.07 5.16
N ILE A 8 19.17 4.10 5.41
CA ILE A 8 18.19 3.45 4.52
C ILE A 8 17.61 4.45 3.51
N SER A 9 17.81 4.19 2.21
CA SER A 9 17.10 4.91 1.14
C SER A 9 15.69 4.35 0.99
N TRP A 10 14.72 5.02 1.62
CA TRP A 10 13.28 4.73 1.51
C TRP A 10 12.72 4.88 0.09
N GLU A 11 13.49 5.52 -0.79
CA GLU A 11 13.12 5.90 -2.14
C GLU A 11 12.91 4.66 -3.04
N ASN A 12 13.58 3.54 -2.74
CA ASN A 12 13.59 2.33 -3.57
C ASN A 12 12.82 1.14 -3.00
N ILE A 13 11.95 1.35 -2.00
CA ILE A 13 11.11 0.25 -1.51
C ILE A 13 10.12 -0.14 -2.59
N TYR A 14 10.27 -1.36 -3.11
CA TYR A 14 9.39 -1.98 -4.09
C TYR A 14 8.30 -2.79 -3.40
N VAL A 15 7.05 -2.55 -3.76
CA VAL A 15 5.91 -3.37 -3.34
C VAL A 15 5.45 -4.18 -4.54
N ARG A 16 5.56 -5.50 -4.48
CA ARG A 16 4.99 -6.36 -5.54
C ARG A 16 3.48 -6.43 -5.36
N LEU A 17 2.76 -6.85 -6.39
CA LEU A 17 1.32 -7.11 -6.30
C LEU A 17 0.97 -8.10 -5.17
N SER A 18 1.81 -9.13 -4.95
CA SER A 18 1.65 -10.06 -3.83
C SER A 18 1.83 -9.39 -2.47
N ASP A 19 2.74 -8.42 -2.37
CA ASP A 19 3.01 -7.71 -1.11
C ASP A 19 1.87 -6.73 -0.82
N PHE A 20 1.33 -6.05 -1.84
CA PHE A 20 0.09 -5.28 -1.71
C PHE A 20 -1.04 -6.11 -1.09
N TRP A 21 -1.30 -7.30 -1.63
CA TRP A 21 -2.37 -8.15 -1.12
C TRP A 21 -2.08 -8.65 0.30
N ARG A 22 -0.83 -9.01 0.61
CA ARG A 22 -0.44 -9.37 1.98
C ARG A 22 -0.64 -8.22 2.96
N ASN A 23 -0.27 -7.00 2.59
CA ASN A 23 -0.46 -5.81 3.42
C ASN A 23 -1.95 -5.55 3.68
N MET A 24 -2.78 -5.62 2.62
CA MET A 24 -4.23 -5.49 2.72
C MET A 24 -4.84 -6.57 3.63
N GLU A 25 -4.41 -7.83 3.47
CA GLU A 25 -4.92 -8.95 4.28
C GLU A 25 -4.43 -8.88 5.73
N HIS A 26 -3.23 -8.34 5.97
CA HIS A 26 -2.68 -8.14 7.31
C HIS A 26 -3.41 -7.03 8.06
N GLU A 27 -3.64 -5.88 7.43
CA GLU A 27 -4.25 -4.72 8.07
C GLU A 27 -5.77 -4.88 8.22
N PHE A 28 -6.44 -5.40 7.19
CA PHE A 28 -7.91 -5.42 7.12
C PHE A 28 -8.51 -6.83 7.25
N GLY A 29 -7.69 -7.86 7.25
CA GLY A 29 -8.12 -9.26 7.27
C GLY A 29 -8.45 -9.82 5.87
N PRO A 30 -8.38 -11.16 5.70
CA PRO A 30 -8.41 -11.82 4.39
C PRO A 30 -9.71 -11.66 3.61
N ARG A 31 -10.83 -11.44 4.31
CA ARG A 31 -12.15 -11.29 3.68
C ARG A 31 -12.48 -9.84 3.34
N TYR A 32 -12.21 -8.93 4.26
CA TYR A 32 -12.57 -7.53 4.10
C TYR A 32 -11.61 -6.80 3.15
N SER A 33 -10.34 -7.22 3.09
CA SER A 33 -9.35 -6.69 2.15
C SER A 33 -9.82 -6.66 0.70
N ARG A 34 -10.44 -7.74 0.22
CA ARG A 34 -10.94 -7.86 -1.18
C ARG A 34 -12.15 -6.97 -1.43
N VAL A 35 -13.05 -6.86 -0.45
CA VAL A 35 -14.22 -5.97 -0.54
C VAL A 35 -13.76 -4.52 -0.58
N LEU A 36 -12.87 -4.13 0.32
CA LEU A 36 -12.30 -2.78 0.40
C LEU A 36 -11.58 -2.41 -0.91
N ALA A 37 -10.72 -3.30 -1.42
CA ALA A 37 -10.00 -3.07 -2.68
C ALA A 37 -10.92 -2.83 -3.88
N GLY A 38 -12.11 -3.44 -3.89
CA GLY A 38 -13.10 -3.29 -4.97
C GLY A 38 -14.11 -2.15 -4.78
N SER A 39 -14.10 -1.46 -3.63
CA SER A 39 -15.15 -0.48 -3.29
C SER A 39 -14.65 0.88 -2.81
N LEU A 40 -13.46 0.93 -2.20
CA LEU A 40 -12.88 2.18 -1.72
C LEU A 40 -12.43 3.05 -2.91
N ALA A 41 -13.04 4.22 -3.09
CA ALA A 41 -12.61 5.18 -4.10
C ALA A 41 -11.34 5.91 -3.65
N LEU A 42 -10.25 5.72 -4.38
CA LEU A 42 -8.95 6.36 -4.12
C LEU A 42 -8.90 7.70 -4.86
N THR A 43 -9.29 8.79 -4.21
CA THR A 43 -9.41 10.13 -4.82
C THR A 43 -8.12 10.58 -5.51
N GLU A 44 -6.96 10.29 -4.91
CA GLU A 44 -5.63 10.60 -5.45
C GLU A 44 -5.32 9.86 -6.76
N LEU A 45 -5.99 8.72 -7.00
CA LEU A 45 -5.84 7.91 -8.22
C LEU A 45 -7.01 8.12 -9.18
N GLY A 46 -7.61 9.32 -9.19
CA GLY A 46 -8.73 9.64 -10.05
C GLY A 46 -10.04 8.94 -9.64
N SER A 47 -10.20 8.65 -8.36
CA SER A 47 -11.36 7.94 -7.79
C SER A 47 -11.56 6.51 -8.30
N LEU A 48 -10.49 5.88 -8.78
CA LEU A 48 -10.45 4.43 -9.01
C LEU A 48 -10.46 3.69 -7.68
N ASN A 49 -11.00 2.47 -7.65
CA ASN A 49 -10.71 1.56 -6.54
C ASN A 49 -9.35 0.88 -6.71
N ALA A 50 -8.84 0.24 -5.66
CA ALA A 50 -7.53 -0.38 -5.69
C ALA A 50 -7.41 -1.46 -6.78
N SER A 51 -8.43 -2.29 -6.96
CA SER A 51 -8.44 -3.32 -8.02
C SER A 51 -8.33 -2.68 -9.41
N GLN A 52 -9.12 -1.64 -9.70
CA GLN A 52 -9.09 -0.91 -10.96
C GLN A 52 -7.75 -0.20 -11.19
N ALA A 53 -7.16 0.36 -10.13
CA ALA A 53 -5.85 1.02 -10.20
C ALA A 53 -4.76 0.01 -10.61
N LEU A 54 -4.75 -1.16 -9.96
CA LEU A 54 -3.80 -2.25 -10.28
C LEU A 54 -4.02 -2.80 -11.70
N GLU A 55 -5.26 -2.99 -12.13
CA GLU A 55 -5.60 -3.42 -13.50
C GLU A 55 -5.12 -2.43 -14.56
N ARG A 56 -5.10 -1.13 -14.24
CA ARG A 56 -4.55 -0.08 -15.11
C ARG A 56 -3.03 0.03 -15.07
N GLY A 57 -2.35 -0.84 -14.32
CA GLY A 57 -0.91 -0.85 -14.19
C GLY A 57 -0.35 0.25 -13.28
N ILE A 58 -1.19 0.84 -12.41
CA ILE A 58 -0.68 1.73 -11.35
C ILE A 58 0.16 0.89 -10.39
N ASP A 59 1.32 1.43 -10.02
CA ASP A 59 2.27 0.76 -9.16
C ASP A 59 1.64 0.33 -7.82
N PRO A 60 1.82 -0.94 -7.37
CA PRO A 60 1.17 -1.44 -6.15
C PRO A 60 1.55 -0.68 -4.87
N LYS A 61 2.75 -0.09 -4.79
CA LYS A 61 3.14 0.77 -3.66
C LYS A 61 2.27 2.01 -3.65
N THR A 62 2.13 2.66 -4.82
CA THR A 62 1.29 3.86 -4.97
C THR A 62 -0.16 3.57 -4.57
N VAL A 63 -0.70 2.42 -4.99
CA VAL A 63 -2.06 1.99 -4.60
C VAL A 63 -2.16 1.73 -3.09
N TRP A 64 -1.18 1.02 -2.52
CA TRP A 64 -1.14 0.73 -1.08
C TRP A 64 -1.10 2.01 -0.25
N GLU A 65 -0.21 2.93 -0.58
CA GLU A 65 -0.09 4.19 0.14
C GLU A 65 -1.37 5.04 0.06
N ALA A 66 -2.06 5.04 -1.08
CA ALA A 66 -3.35 5.72 -1.23
C ALA A 66 -4.42 5.09 -0.33
N VAL A 67 -4.46 3.76 -0.23
CA VAL A 67 -5.34 3.06 0.73
C VAL A 67 -4.99 3.47 2.16
N CYS A 68 -3.71 3.43 2.53
CA CYS A 68 -3.25 3.78 3.86
C CYS A 68 -3.61 5.21 4.26
N ARG A 69 -3.47 6.18 3.34
CA ARG A 69 -3.85 7.57 3.61
C ARG A 69 -5.34 7.72 3.89
N ILE A 70 -6.19 7.08 3.08
CA ILE A 70 -7.66 7.20 3.23
C ILE A 70 -8.16 6.41 4.45
N GLN A 71 -7.56 5.28 4.77
CA GLN A 71 -7.92 4.45 5.92
C GLN A 71 -7.16 4.83 7.20
N GLU A 72 -6.37 5.91 7.15
CA GLU A 72 -5.59 6.42 8.28
C GLU A 72 -4.69 5.36 8.93
N VAL A 73 -4.11 4.46 8.11
CA VAL A 73 -3.18 3.43 8.56
C VAL A 73 -1.89 4.11 9.07
N PRO A 74 -1.41 3.78 10.28
CA PRO A 74 -0.16 4.33 10.80
C PRO A 74 1.05 4.06 9.90
N THR A 75 1.91 5.07 9.70
CA THR A 75 3.04 5.01 8.75
C THR A 75 4.07 3.93 9.07
N ASP A 76 4.21 3.56 10.34
CA ASP A 76 5.07 2.45 10.78
C ASP A 76 4.62 1.08 10.25
N ARG A 77 3.38 0.98 9.74
CA ARG A 77 2.81 -0.26 9.18
C ARG A 77 2.78 -0.30 7.66
N TRP A 78 3.20 0.77 6.98
CA TRP A 78 3.06 0.84 5.52
C TRP A 78 3.98 -0.12 4.78
N LEU A 79 5.05 -0.59 5.41
CA LEU A 79 5.90 -1.64 4.83
C LEU A 79 5.24 -3.02 4.92
N GLY A 80 4.22 -3.20 5.75
CA GLY A 80 3.72 -4.53 6.08
C GLY A 80 4.74 -5.38 6.84
N PRO A 81 4.40 -6.64 7.15
CA PRO A 81 5.15 -7.46 8.09
C PRO A 81 6.51 -7.97 7.56
N ASP A 82 6.70 -8.02 6.24
CA ASP A 82 7.79 -8.80 5.61
C ASP A 82 8.52 -8.07 4.47
N ILE A 83 8.32 -6.76 4.29
CA ILE A 83 9.07 -6.04 3.25
C ILE A 83 10.51 -5.86 3.70
N GLU A 84 11.39 -6.58 3.00
CA GLU A 84 12.84 -6.44 3.10
C GLU A 84 13.24 -5.12 2.42
N ILE A 85 13.85 -4.24 3.20
CA ILE A 85 14.50 -3.04 2.69
C ILE A 85 15.75 -3.51 1.95
N LYS A 86 15.72 -3.41 0.62
CA LYS A 86 16.91 -3.69 -0.20
C LYS A 86 17.84 -2.49 -0.14
N GLU A 87 19.07 -2.72 0.35
CA GLU A 87 20.18 -1.76 0.34
C GLU A 87 20.71 -1.48 -1.07
#